data_AF-A0AAV4C5F8-F1
#
_entry.id   AF-A0AAV4C5F8-F1
#
_cell.length_a   1.000
_cell.length_b   1.000
_cell.length_c   1.000
_cell.angle_alpha   90.00
_cell.angle_beta   90.00
_cell.angle_gamma   90.00
#
_symmetry.space_group_name_H-M   'P 1'
#
loop_
_entity.id
_entity.type
_entity.pdbx_description
1 polymer ?
#
loop_
_entity_poly.entity_id
_entity_poly.type
_entity_poly.pdbx_seq_one_letter_code
_entity_poly.pdbx_strand_id
1 'polypeptide(L)'
;MATPIKEWSKLEVRAVVRFLFSKGTKPSEIHKQIAEKYGEGAVSRSRVYQWCTWFREGRTSLGDEPKSGRPKTSTNDENTTRVDELIRSLTQACLVVFTSLLLVTVLAFAIISIAQTSLKERKQRKGSTFAVTVIPVPFENKLTASEILYHDLIKQQQILILLCLKDTNSENHRALTISCLCGQPPAS
;
A
#
# COMPACT_ATOMS: atom_id res chain seq x y z
N MET A 1 55.49 -4.75 -20.71
CA MET A 1 54.69 -5.26 -19.57
C MET A 1 53.26 -5.39 -20.07
N ALA A 2 52.68 -6.58 -20.00
CA ALA A 2 51.29 -6.75 -20.45
C ALA A 2 50.34 -6.07 -19.46
N THR A 3 49.34 -5.37 -19.98
CA THR A 3 48.40 -4.60 -19.17
C THR A 3 47.47 -5.50 -18.36
N PRO A 4 47.24 -5.21 -17.07
CA PRO A 4 46.24 -5.90 -16.26
C PRO A 4 44.83 -5.73 -16.84
N ILE A 5 44.07 -6.81 -16.89
CA ILE A 5 42.66 -6.85 -17.27
C ILE A 5 41.84 -6.24 -16.12
N LYS A 6 41.15 -5.14 -16.39
CA LYS A 6 40.43 -4.34 -15.38
C LYS A 6 39.07 -4.94 -15.00
N GLU A 7 38.43 -5.66 -15.91
CA GLU A 7 37.11 -6.28 -15.74
C GLU A 7 37.17 -7.72 -16.20
N TRP A 8 36.67 -8.64 -15.37
CA TRP A 8 36.69 -10.07 -15.67
C TRP A 8 35.50 -10.78 -15.03
N SER A 9 35.08 -11.88 -15.64
CA SER A 9 34.03 -12.73 -15.10
C SER A 9 34.60 -13.98 -14.42
N LYS A 10 33.88 -14.53 -13.43
CA LYS A 10 34.28 -15.79 -12.78
C LYS A 10 34.37 -16.95 -13.78
N LEU A 11 33.49 -16.96 -14.79
CA LEU A 11 33.47 -17.98 -15.85
C LEU A 11 34.71 -17.89 -16.72
N GLU A 12 35.10 -16.67 -17.13
CA GLU A 12 36.30 -16.41 -17.92
C GLU A 12 37.56 -16.88 -17.19
N VAL A 13 37.75 -16.45 -15.92
CA VAL A 13 38.93 -16.87 -15.15
C VAL A 13 38.96 -18.39 -14.96
N ARG A 14 37.81 -19.03 -14.67
CA ARG A 14 37.73 -20.49 -14.56
C ARG A 14 38.03 -21.19 -15.89
N ALA A 15 37.63 -20.62 -17.03
CA ALA A 15 37.97 -21.14 -18.35
C ALA A 15 39.48 -21.06 -18.64
N VAL A 16 40.12 -19.94 -18.28
CA VAL A 16 41.57 -19.78 -18.40
C VAL A 16 42.32 -20.77 -17.50
N VAL A 17 41.86 -20.96 -16.26
CA VAL A 17 42.42 -21.98 -15.36
C VAL A 17 42.30 -23.38 -15.97
N ARG A 18 41.14 -23.73 -16.55
CA ARG A 18 40.94 -25.01 -17.23
C ARG A 18 41.93 -25.20 -18.40
N PHE A 19 42.08 -24.17 -19.22
CA PHE A 19 42.99 -24.18 -20.36
C PHE A 19 44.46 -24.32 -19.92
N LEU A 20 44.90 -23.56 -18.92
CA LEU A 20 46.28 -23.66 -18.41
C LEU A 20 46.54 -25.00 -17.74
N PHE A 21 45.55 -25.55 -17.03
CA PHE A 21 45.63 -26.87 -16.44
C PHE A 21 45.72 -27.97 -17.51
N SER A 22 44.94 -27.87 -18.60
CA SER A 22 45.01 -28.83 -19.71
C SER A 22 46.34 -28.76 -20.47
N LYS A 23 47.04 -27.62 -20.42
CA LYS A 23 48.43 -27.49 -20.92
C LYS A 23 49.49 -28.10 -20.00
N GLY A 24 49.11 -28.64 -18.84
CA GLY A 24 50.03 -29.23 -17.86
C GLY A 24 50.65 -28.22 -16.89
N THR A 25 50.13 -27.00 -16.81
CA THR A 25 50.64 -25.98 -15.89
C THR A 25 50.32 -26.36 -14.45
N LYS A 26 51.28 -26.23 -13.53
CA LYS A 26 51.08 -26.52 -12.10
C LYS A 26 50.13 -25.47 -11.48
N PRO A 27 49.22 -25.84 -10.56
CA PRO A 27 48.26 -24.91 -9.95
C PRO A 27 48.87 -23.65 -9.32
N SER A 28 50.07 -23.75 -8.75
CA SER A 28 50.79 -22.61 -8.19
C SER A 28 51.18 -21.57 -9.25
N GLU A 29 51.61 -22.04 -10.42
CA GLU A 29 52.00 -21.19 -11.54
C GLU A 29 50.76 -20.59 -12.23
N ILE A 30 49.67 -21.36 -12.31
CA ILE A 30 48.37 -20.84 -12.77
C ILE A 30 47.93 -19.66 -11.90
N HIS A 31 47.99 -19.79 -10.57
CA HIS A 31 47.62 -18.70 -9.67
C HIS A 31 48.46 -17.44 -9.93
N LYS A 32 49.76 -17.59 -10.12
CA LYS A 32 50.67 -16.46 -10.41
C LYS A 32 50.28 -15.76 -11.70
N GLN A 33 50.02 -16.50 -12.78
CA GLN A 33 49.61 -15.94 -14.07
C GLN A 33 48.24 -15.26 -14.00
N ILE A 34 47.30 -15.82 -13.23
CA ILE A 34 46.00 -15.19 -13.00
C ILE A 34 46.17 -13.89 -12.21
N ALA A 35 46.96 -13.88 -11.13
CA ALA A 35 47.21 -12.68 -10.34
C ALA A 35 47.91 -11.57 -11.14
N GLU A 36 48.85 -11.93 -12.02
CA GLU A 36 49.54 -10.98 -12.90
C GLU A 36 48.60 -10.35 -13.94
N LYS A 37 47.66 -11.13 -14.48
CA LYS A 37 46.76 -10.67 -15.56
C LYS A 37 45.47 -10.05 -15.06
N TYR A 38 44.84 -10.62 -14.03
CA TYR A 38 43.52 -10.24 -13.53
C TYR A 38 43.57 -9.50 -12.18
N GLY A 39 44.76 -9.43 -11.57
CA GLY A 39 44.99 -8.84 -10.25
C GLY A 39 44.94 -9.87 -9.11
N GLU A 40 45.62 -9.55 -8.00
CA GLU A 40 45.72 -10.42 -6.80
C GLU A 40 44.35 -10.79 -6.20
N GLY A 41 43.35 -9.92 -6.38
CA GLY A 41 41.99 -10.13 -5.90
C GLY A 41 41.11 -11.02 -6.79
N ALA A 42 41.61 -11.52 -7.93
CA ALA A 42 40.77 -12.19 -8.90
C ALA A 42 40.25 -13.56 -8.42
N VAL A 43 41.17 -14.45 -8.05
CA VAL A 43 40.84 -15.79 -7.56
C VAL A 43 41.86 -16.19 -6.51
N SER A 44 41.39 -16.68 -5.37
CA SER A 44 42.30 -17.16 -4.32
C SER A 44 43.02 -18.45 -4.71
N ARG A 45 44.23 -18.64 -4.19
CA ARG A 45 45.02 -19.86 -4.38
C ARG A 45 44.22 -21.13 -4.13
N SER A 46 43.50 -21.23 -3.01
CA SER A 46 42.69 -22.42 -2.68
C SER A 46 41.63 -22.72 -3.74
N ARG A 47 41.05 -21.69 -4.35
CA ARG A 47 40.04 -21.86 -5.41
C ARG A 47 40.66 -22.40 -6.71
N VAL A 48 41.84 -21.93 -7.10
CA VAL A 48 42.58 -22.48 -8.25
C VAL A 48 42.86 -23.97 -8.05
N TYR A 49 43.31 -24.35 -6.86
CA TYR A 49 43.58 -25.75 -6.53
C TYR A 49 42.31 -26.61 -6.59
N GLN A 50 41.20 -26.12 -6.01
CA GLN A 50 39.91 -26.80 -6.08
C GLN A 50 39.46 -27.03 -7.52
N TRP A 51 39.57 -26.03 -8.40
CA TRP A 51 39.23 -26.18 -9.82
C TRP A 51 40.13 -27.17 -10.53
N CYS A 52 41.44 -27.16 -10.26
CA CYS A 52 42.36 -28.16 -10.82
C CYS A 52 42.01 -29.59 -10.38
N THR A 53 41.56 -29.78 -9.13
CA THR A 53 41.04 -31.07 -8.65
C THR A 53 39.79 -31.47 -9.42
N TRP A 54 38.80 -30.58 -9.57
CA TRP A 54 37.59 -30.87 -10.36
C TRP A 54 37.89 -31.21 -11.82
N PHE A 55 38.81 -30.50 -12.45
CA PHE A 55 39.21 -30.79 -13.84
C PHE A 55 39.95 -32.12 -13.96
N ARG A 56 40.73 -32.50 -12.94
CA ARG A 56 41.33 -33.84 -12.85
C ARG A 56 40.28 -34.94 -12.72
N GLU A 57 39.21 -34.68 -11.96
CA GLU A 57 38.07 -35.58 -11.78
C GLU A 57 37.13 -35.63 -13.00
N GLY A 58 37.44 -34.90 -14.08
CA GLY A 58 36.68 -34.93 -15.33
C GLY A 58 35.49 -33.97 -15.39
N ARG A 59 35.33 -33.07 -14.43
CA ARG A 59 34.26 -32.05 -14.45
C ARG A 59 34.49 -31.08 -15.62
N THR A 60 33.54 -31.00 -16.56
CA THR A 60 33.62 -30.12 -17.73
C THR A 60 32.82 -28.82 -17.57
N SER A 61 31.95 -28.73 -16.57
CA SER A 61 31.12 -27.54 -16.33
C SER A 61 31.95 -26.37 -15.78
N LEU A 62 31.85 -25.22 -16.44
CA LEU A 62 32.45 -23.96 -15.97
C LEU A 62 31.52 -23.21 -15.02
N GLY A 63 30.21 -23.45 -15.09
CA GLY A 63 29.24 -22.86 -14.16
C GLY A 63 29.37 -23.39 -12.74
N ASP A 64 28.91 -22.59 -11.78
CA ASP A 64 28.63 -23.12 -10.45
C ASP A 64 27.43 -24.08 -10.55
N GLU A 65 27.52 -25.22 -9.86
CA GLU A 65 26.39 -26.14 -9.77
C GLU A 65 25.24 -25.52 -9.00
N PRO A 66 23.99 -25.90 -9.30
CA PRO A 66 22.85 -25.47 -8.52
C PRO A 66 23.10 -25.87 -7.06
N LYS A 67 23.18 -24.88 -6.17
CA LYS A 67 23.31 -25.14 -4.75
C LYS A 67 22.00 -25.76 -4.30
N SER A 68 22.07 -26.97 -3.73
CA SER A 68 20.99 -27.48 -2.90
C SER A 68 20.83 -26.51 -1.75
N GLY A 69 19.82 -25.62 -1.84
CA GLY A 69 19.49 -24.69 -0.78
C GLY A 69 18.96 -25.43 0.44
N ARG A 70 18.77 -24.71 1.55
CA ARG A 70 18.01 -25.25 2.68
C ARG A 70 16.62 -25.65 2.18
N PRO A 71 16.15 -26.88 2.40
CA PRO A 71 14.79 -27.25 2.07
C PRO A 71 13.84 -26.29 2.77
N LYS A 72 12.88 -25.73 2.03
CA LYS A 72 11.82 -24.87 2.59
C LYS A 72 10.84 -25.77 3.35
N THR A 73 11.22 -26.21 4.54
CA THR A 73 10.39 -27.04 5.42
C THR A 73 9.24 -26.26 6.08
N SER A 74 9.14 -24.95 5.84
CA SER A 74 8.18 -24.03 6.49
C SER A 74 6.93 -23.74 5.65
N THR A 75 6.88 -24.13 4.38
CA THR A 75 5.72 -23.87 3.50
C THR A 75 5.12 -25.22 3.16
N ASN A 76 4.25 -25.73 4.03
CA ASN A 76 3.40 -26.87 3.73
C ASN A 76 2.08 -26.30 3.18
N ASP A 77 1.53 -26.85 2.11
CA ASP A 77 0.26 -26.36 1.53
C ASP A 77 -0.86 -26.32 2.58
N GLU A 78 -0.81 -27.25 3.54
CA GLU A 78 -1.71 -27.31 4.69
C GLU A 78 -1.60 -26.11 5.66
N ASN A 79 -0.44 -25.47 5.75
CA ASN A 79 -0.29 -24.26 6.55
C ASN A 79 -0.75 -23.01 5.79
N THR A 80 -0.55 -22.98 4.48
CA THR A 80 -0.99 -21.86 3.63
C THR A 80 -2.52 -21.80 3.57
N THR A 81 -3.17 -22.96 3.41
CA THR A 81 -4.63 -23.10 3.41
C THR A 81 -5.25 -22.68 4.75
N ARG A 82 -4.68 -23.12 5.88
CA ARG A 82 -5.14 -22.68 7.21
C ARG A 82 -5.03 -21.16 7.41
N VAL A 83 -3.93 -20.55 6.97
CA VAL A 83 -3.76 -19.09 7.08
C VAL A 83 -4.78 -18.36 6.21
N ASP A 84 -5.03 -18.84 4.99
CA ASP A 84 -6.03 -18.25 4.09
C ASP A 84 -7.46 -18.36 4.66
N GLU A 85 -7.81 -19.48 5.28
CA GLU A 85 -9.09 -19.68 5.96
C GLU A 85 -9.26 -18.73 7.15
N LEU A 86 -8.21 -18.54 7.96
CA LEU A 86 -8.22 -17.58 9.06
C LEU A 86 -8.42 -16.14 8.56
N ILE A 87 -7.74 -15.74 7.49
CA ILE A 87 -7.90 -14.40 6.90
C ILE A 87 -9.32 -14.21 6.35
N ARG A 88 -9.87 -15.20 5.64
CA ARG A 88 -11.24 -15.14 5.12
C ARG A 88 -12.28 -15.03 6.22
N SER A 89 -12.14 -15.80 7.30
CA SER A 89 -13.07 -15.74 8.44
C SER A 89 -12.99 -14.41 9.19
N LEU A 90 -11.79 -13.88 9.43
CA LEU A 90 -11.59 -12.57 10.07
C LEU A 90 -12.19 -11.41 9.25
N THR A 91 -12.00 -11.43 7.94
CA THR A 91 -12.54 -10.39 7.03
C THR A 91 -14.06 -10.43 6.96
N GLN A 92 -14.66 -11.63 6.90
CA GLN A 92 -16.12 -11.78 6.92
C GLN A 92 -16.73 -11.34 8.25
N ALA A 93 -16.15 -11.75 9.38
CA ALA A 93 -16.65 -11.37 10.70
C ALA A 93 -16.63 -9.85 10.92
N CYS A 94 -15.54 -9.18 10.52
CA CYS A 94 -15.42 -7.73 10.64
C CYS A 94 -16.47 -6.98 9.80
N LEU A 95 -16.70 -7.42 8.56
CA LEU A 95 -17.70 -6.82 7.67
C LEU A 95 -19.13 -6.96 8.21
N VAL A 96 -19.48 -8.11 8.81
CA VAL A 96 -20.80 -8.35 9.42
C VAL A 96 -21.02 -7.45 10.64
N VAL A 97 -20.00 -7.29 11.50
CA VAL A 97 -20.10 -6.40 12.67
C VAL A 97 -20.22 -4.93 12.21
N PHE A 98 -19.43 -4.51 11.23
CA PHE A 98 -19.50 -3.14 10.73
C PHE A 98 -20.84 -2.83 10.07
N THR A 99 -21.34 -3.71 9.21
CA THR A 99 -22.64 -3.53 8.53
C THR A 99 -23.83 -3.57 9.50
N SER A 100 -23.80 -4.42 10.53
CA SER A 100 -24.85 -4.46 11.56
C SER A 100 -24.87 -3.19 12.42
N LEU A 101 -23.70 -2.66 12.82
CA LEU A 101 -23.61 -1.39 13.55
C LEU A 101 -24.09 -0.21 12.70
N LEU A 102 -23.72 -0.14 11.41
CA LEU A 102 -24.21 0.89 10.50
C LEU A 102 -25.72 0.82 10.33
N LEU A 103 -26.30 -0.38 10.20
CA LEU A 103 -27.75 -0.54 10.07
C LEU A 103 -28.49 -0.04 11.32
N VAL A 104 -28.05 -0.44 12.51
CA VAL A 104 -28.68 -0.04 13.78
C VAL A 104 -28.60 1.48 13.97
N THR A 105 -27.46 2.08 13.67
CA THR A 105 -27.29 3.54 13.79
C THR A 105 -28.20 4.29 12.83
N VAL A 106 -28.25 3.91 11.54
CA VAL A 106 -29.13 4.54 10.54
C VAL A 106 -30.60 4.44 10.94
N LEU A 107 -31.05 3.28 11.42
CA LEU A 107 -32.43 3.11 11.90
C LEU A 107 -32.73 3.97 13.12
N ALA A 108 -31.81 4.03 14.09
CA ALA A 108 -31.96 4.88 15.27
C ALA A 108 -32.08 6.36 14.89
N PHE A 109 -31.24 6.86 13.97
CA PHE A 109 -31.33 8.23 13.45
C PHE A 109 -32.67 8.50 12.75
N ALA A 110 -33.16 7.55 11.94
CA ALA A 110 -34.46 7.67 11.27
C ALA A 110 -35.61 7.77 12.28
N ILE A 111 -35.62 6.91 13.31
CA ILE A 111 -36.63 6.92 14.38
C ILE A 111 -36.59 8.25 15.14
N ILE A 112 -35.39 8.72 15.52
CA ILE A 112 -35.22 10.01 16.20
C ILE A 112 -35.76 11.14 15.32
N SER A 113 -35.43 11.16 14.03
CA SER A 113 -35.91 12.17 13.08
C SER A 113 -37.46 12.21 13.03
N ILE A 114 -38.10 11.05 12.91
CA ILE A 114 -39.57 10.92 12.89
C ILE A 114 -40.21 11.37 14.23
N ALA A 115 -39.55 11.07 15.35
CA ALA A 115 -40.02 11.52 16.66
C ALA A 115 -39.93 13.05 16.80
N GLN A 116 -38.83 13.66 16.31
CA GLN A 116 -38.64 15.12 16.35
C GLN A 116 -39.64 15.86 15.46
N THR A 117 -39.94 15.36 14.26
CA THR A 117 -40.96 15.96 13.37
C THR A 117 -42.34 15.94 14.03
N SER A 118 -42.71 14.82 14.65
CA SER A 118 -43.98 14.65 15.36
C SER A 118 -44.13 15.57 16.58
N LEU A 119 -43.03 15.86 17.30
CA LEU A 119 -43.03 16.79 18.43
C LEU A 119 -43.10 18.26 17.98
N LYS A 120 -42.49 18.60 16.84
CA LYS A 120 -42.55 19.94 16.25
C LYS A 120 -43.97 20.31 15.84
N GLU A 121 -44.71 19.38 15.23
CA GLU A 121 -46.12 19.56 14.87
C GLU A 121 -47.04 19.73 16.09
N ARG A 122 -46.73 19.07 17.23
CA ARG A 122 -47.46 19.26 18.50
C ARG A 122 -47.16 20.61 19.15
N LYS A 123 -45.96 21.15 18.98
CA LYS A 123 -45.58 22.48 19.49
C LYS A 123 -46.24 23.61 18.70
N GLN A 124 -46.41 23.44 17.38
CA GLN A 124 -47.11 24.40 16.53
C GLN A 124 -48.61 24.52 16.86
N ARG A 125 -49.25 23.44 17.33
CA ARG A 125 -50.66 23.47 17.81
C ARG A 125 -50.87 24.18 19.15
N LYS A 126 -49.82 24.45 19.93
CA LYS A 126 -49.92 25.06 21.28
C LYS A 126 -49.41 26.50 21.36
N GLY A 127 -49.00 27.11 20.24
CA GLY A 127 -48.37 28.43 20.19
C GLY A 127 -49.17 29.49 19.43
N SER A 128 -50.42 29.74 19.82
CA SER A 128 -51.11 31.01 19.56
C SER A 128 -51.48 31.65 20.90
N THR A 129 -50.53 32.40 21.48
CA THR A 129 -50.63 33.57 22.37
C THR A 129 -49.24 33.74 22.99
N PHE A 130 -48.54 34.83 22.66
CA PHE A 130 -47.14 35.07 23.02
C PHE A 130 -47.01 36.40 23.76
N ALA A 131 -46.41 36.39 24.96
CA ALA A 131 -45.84 37.57 25.59
C ALA A 131 -44.43 37.21 26.08
N VAL A 132 -43.43 37.96 25.61
CA VAL A 132 -42.00 37.71 25.83
C VAL A 132 -41.48 38.64 26.90
N THR A 133 -40.76 38.09 27.87
CA THR A 133 -39.80 38.84 28.69
C THR A 133 -38.43 38.18 28.55
N VAL A 134 -37.48 38.92 27.99
CA VAL A 134 -36.07 38.53 27.83
C VAL A 134 -35.29 39.02 29.04
N ILE A 135 -34.52 38.14 29.69
CA ILE A 135 -33.43 38.52 30.59
C ILE A 135 -32.14 37.89 30.04
N PRO A 136 -31.10 38.67 29.71
CA PRO A 136 -29.83 38.15 29.21
C PRO A 136 -28.86 37.84 30.37
N VAL A 137 -28.08 36.77 30.25
CA VAL A 137 -26.94 36.49 31.14
C VAL A 137 -25.78 35.96 30.28
N PRO A 138 -24.52 36.37 30.53
CA PRO A 138 -23.44 36.37 29.56
C PRO A 138 -22.69 35.04 29.47
N PHE A 139 -22.15 34.78 28.28
CA PHE A 139 -21.36 33.62 27.92
C PHE A 139 -19.87 34.00 27.96
N GLU A 140 -19.11 33.40 28.86
CA GLU A 140 -17.67 33.23 28.67
C GLU A 140 -17.31 31.79 29.00
N ASN A 141 -16.76 31.07 28.02
CA ASN A 141 -15.52 30.35 28.24
C ASN A 141 -14.82 30.05 26.91
N LYS A 142 -13.50 30.25 26.96
CA LYS A 142 -12.53 30.14 25.87
C LYS A 142 -12.42 28.69 25.42
N LEU A 143 -12.81 28.39 24.17
CA LEU A 143 -12.60 27.08 23.55
C LEU A 143 -11.36 27.10 22.65
N THR A 144 -10.63 26.00 22.68
CA THR A 144 -9.30 25.83 22.09
C THR A 144 -9.35 25.61 20.58
N ALA A 145 -8.27 25.91 19.85
CA ALA A 145 -8.25 25.96 18.37
C ALA A 145 -8.67 24.64 17.67
N SER A 146 -8.59 23.49 18.34
CA SER A 146 -9.09 22.21 17.81
C SER A 146 -10.61 22.10 17.78
N GLU A 147 -11.32 22.84 18.64
CA GLU A 147 -12.79 22.88 18.67
C GLU A 147 -13.34 23.84 17.60
N ILE A 148 -12.58 24.87 17.21
CA ILE A 148 -12.95 25.81 16.14
C ILE A 148 -12.97 25.10 14.79
N LEU A 149 -11.96 24.27 14.49
CA LEU A 149 -11.92 23.46 13.27
C LEU A 149 -13.09 22.47 13.18
N TYR A 150 -13.49 21.88 14.32
CA TYR A 150 -14.62 20.96 14.37
C TYR A 150 -15.96 21.70 14.20
N HIS A 151 -16.10 22.87 14.83
CA HIS A 151 -17.30 23.68 14.74
C HIS A 151 -17.46 24.34 13.36
N ASP A 152 -16.36 24.72 12.69
CA ASP A 152 -16.39 25.21 11.31
C ASP A 152 -16.70 24.11 10.30
N LEU A 153 -16.15 22.90 10.48
CA LEU A 153 -16.48 21.75 9.61
C LEU A 153 -17.95 21.35 9.76
N ILE A 154 -18.48 21.36 10.99
CA ILE A 154 -19.91 21.11 11.27
C ILE A 154 -20.79 22.22 10.70
N LYS A 155 -20.38 23.49 10.79
CA LYS A 155 -21.09 24.61 10.15
C LYS A 155 -21.09 24.51 8.64
N GLN A 156 -19.98 24.14 8.01
CA GLN A 156 -19.90 23.94 6.56
C GLN A 156 -20.80 22.79 6.11
N GLN A 157 -20.83 21.67 6.85
CA GLN A 157 -21.73 20.56 6.60
C GLN A 157 -23.21 20.97 6.76
N GLN A 158 -23.55 21.78 7.77
CA GLN A 158 -24.91 22.29 7.97
C GLN A 158 -25.39 23.23 6.85
N ILE A 159 -24.51 24.10 6.35
CA ILE A 159 -24.84 25.01 5.23
C ILE A 159 -25.09 24.20 3.95
N LEU A 160 -24.27 23.17 3.67
CA LEU A 160 -24.43 22.30 2.50
C LEU A 160 -25.76 21.52 2.56
N ILE A 161 -26.12 20.99 3.72
CA ILE A 161 -27.39 20.28 3.93
C ILE A 161 -28.58 21.25 3.80
N LEU A 162 -28.47 22.49 4.30
CA LEU A 162 -29.52 23.50 4.15
C LEU A 162 -29.70 23.94 2.69
N LEU A 163 -28.63 24.03 1.90
CA LEU A 163 -28.71 24.31 0.46
C LEU A 163 -29.38 23.15 -0.29
N CYS A 164 -28.96 21.90 -0.02
CA CYS A 164 -29.62 20.72 -0.59
C CYS A 164 -31.11 20.63 -0.20
N LEU A 165 -31.47 20.99 1.03
CA LEU A 165 -32.86 21.02 1.48
C LEU A 165 -33.66 22.20 0.91
N LYS A 166 -33.00 23.33 0.63
CA LYS A 166 -33.61 24.49 -0.04
C LYS A 166 -33.90 24.19 -1.51
N ASP A 167 -33.00 23.47 -2.18
CA ASP A 167 -33.18 23.03 -3.57
C ASP A 167 -34.32 22.01 -3.68
N THR A 168 -34.45 21.07 -2.73
CA THR A 168 -35.61 20.15 -2.69
C THR A 168 -36.95 20.82 -2.42
N ASN A 169 -36.97 22.06 -1.93
CA ASN A 169 -38.19 22.81 -1.64
C ASN A 169 -38.50 23.88 -2.72
N SER A 170 -37.67 23.98 -3.77
CA SER A 170 -37.86 24.94 -4.87
C SER A 170 -38.18 24.29 -6.22
N GLU A 171 -38.17 22.96 -6.33
CA GLU A 171 -38.53 22.25 -7.58
C GLU A 171 -39.95 21.70 -7.57
N ASN A 172 -40.91 22.61 -7.40
CA ASN A 172 -42.19 22.50 -8.08
C ASN A 172 -42.65 23.90 -8.52
N HIS A 173 -41.89 24.54 -9.40
CA HIS A 173 -42.48 25.23 -10.55
C HIS A 173 -41.45 25.33 -11.70
N ARG A 174 -41.41 24.21 -12.45
CA ARG A 174 -41.23 24.10 -13.91
C ARG A 174 -39.80 24.11 -14.47
N ALA A 175 -39.30 22.89 -14.68
CA ALA A 175 -38.36 22.44 -15.71
C ALA A 175 -37.40 23.49 -16.31
N LEU A 176 -36.12 23.46 -15.93
CA LEU A 176 -35.04 23.99 -16.76
C LEU A 176 -33.79 23.09 -16.68
N THR A 177 -33.67 22.27 -17.72
CA THR A 177 -32.46 21.87 -18.46
C THR A 177 -31.13 22.45 -17.95
N ILE A 178 -30.25 21.59 -17.41
CA ILE A 178 -28.80 21.76 -17.62
C ILE A 178 -28.31 20.49 -18.30
N SER A 179 -28.34 20.55 -19.62
CA SER A 179 -27.65 19.65 -20.52
C SER A 179 -26.20 19.46 -20.06
N CYS A 180 -25.80 18.19 -19.95
CA CYS A 180 -24.41 17.82 -20.20
C CYS A 180 -24.00 18.46 -21.53
N LEU A 181 -22.94 19.26 -21.58
CA LEU A 181 -22.03 19.27 -22.73
C LEU A 181 -20.75 20.05 -22.39
N CYS A 182 -19.64 19.45 -22.82
CA CYS A 182 -18.28 19.97 -22.78
C CYS A 182 -18.21 21.44 -23.23
N GLY A 183 -17.41 22.23 -22.51
CA GLY A 183 -16.84 23.43 -23.11
C GLY A 183 -15.83 23.04 -24.19
N GLN A 184 -15.99 23.58 -25.39
CA GLN A 184 -14.91 23.98 -26.29
C GLN A 184 -15.46 24.87 -27.41
N PRO A 185 -14.62 25.72 -28.05
CA PRO A 185 -14.74 27.17 -27.90
C PRO A 185 -15.00 27.82 -29.30
N PRO A 186 -14.81 29.15 -29.48
CA PRO A 186 -15.65 29.97 -30.37
C PRO A 186 -15.26 29.85 -31.85
N ALA A 187 -16.21 30.13 -32.73
CA ALA A 187 -15.93 30.41 -34.13
C ALA A 187 -16.70 31.65 -34.59
N SER A 188 -15.89 32.67 -34.91
CA SER A 188 -16.10 33.82 -35.83
C SER A 188 -17.30 34.73 -35.64
#